data_AF-A0A6I6K1D1-F1
#
_entry.id   AF-A0A6I6K1D1-F1
#
_cell.length_a   1.000
_cell.length_b   1.000
_cell.length_c   1.000
_cell.angle_alpha   90.00
_cell.angle_beta   90.00
_cell.angle_gamma   90.00
#
_symmetry.space_group_name_H-M   'P 1'
#
loop_
_entity.id
_entity.type
_entity.pdbx_description
1 polymer ?
#
loop_
_entity_poly.entity_id
_entity_poly.type
_entity_poly.pdbx_seq_one_letter_code
_entity_poly.pdbx_strand_id
1 'polypeptide(L)'
;MALLFKKLGVGDIQFDSVRFSSQTSDFTLSSVEFPEDELKCEFCFEKNNNYSFLRDSHFIIKLFNNPDFAANDIYQIFDNATENEGNHGRLGYLIPLQSLINSQHDYGENEHFSLYAYHCIRKLLKGDDGIPYKKIEIVPNRRIDLESLYGENTHVLILYKPYIRIWENFHNHKFRLDSFLPCLWSFGYLQILESNFNKLYKGENQPIHSSRPEGGRLHFVSTSSELHKDPYILNLFTSFLYFQEHELVRFHLLYQVIELLIEKVFQVDLSSIISDFNNNSDDFYDIRERLSKTANEKSRIDKLFNSFCGIPINYLNDLRHSCNDFLTSVKPEYVQDTPTKALYKTRSLVFHSLRALPVNYETNLKNVNLQLERLLIKAIQDFSIT
;
A
#
# COMPACT_ATOMS: atom_id res chain seq x y z
N MET A 1 -10.53 2.30 21.50
CA MET A 1 -10.21 1.20 22.44
C MET A 1 -9.03 1.73 23.22
N ALA A 2 -9.08 1.83 24.55
CA ALA A 2 -7.99 2.47 25.29
C ALA A 2 -6.67 1.68 25.20
N LEU A 3 -5.52 2.35 25.32
CA LEU A 3 -4.23 1.67 25.45
C LEU A 3 -4.18 0.92 26.79
N LEU A 4 -3.74 -0.33 26.72
CA LEU A 4 -3.54 -1.25 27.84
C LEU A 4 -2.05 -1.45 28.06
N PHE A 5 -1.60 -1.26 29.29
CA PHE A 5 -0.20 -1.38 29.64
C PHE A 5 -0.03 -2.39 30.76
N LYS A 6 1.09 -3.12 30.78
CA LYS A 6 1.33 -4.15 31.80
C LYS A 6 1.79 -3.49 33.09
N LYS A 7 1.13 -3.78 34.21
CA LYS A 7 1.64 -3.46 35.55
C LYS A 7 2.08 -4.72 36.28
N LEU A 8 3.31 -4.73 36.77
CA LEU A 8 3.83 -5.83 37.59
C LEU A 8 2.95 -6.02 38.84
N GLY A 9 2.35 -7.21 38.99
CA GLY A 9 1.64 -7.63 40.19
C GLY A 9 0.17 -7.20 40.34
N VAL A 10 -0.42 -6.44 39.40
CA VAL A 10 -1.80 -5.90 39.55
C VAL A 10 -2.71 -6.17 38.34
N GLY A 11 -2.17 -6.60 37.20
CA GLY A 11 -2.91 -6.79 35.94
C GLY A 11 -2.59 -5.69 34.91
N ASP A 12 -3.24 -5.73 33.74
CA ASP A 12 -3.10 -4.70 32.71
C ASP A 12 -3.86 -3.42 33.14
N ILE A 13 -3.22 -2.24 33.11
CA ILE A 13 -3.88 -0.93 33.34
C ILE A 13 -4.43 -0.41 32.02
N GLN A 14 -5.68 0.04 32.05
CA GLN A 14 -6.29 0.79 30.97
C GLN A 14 -6.17 2.31 31.22
N PHE A 15 -5.67 3.06 30.23
CA PHE A 15 -5.64 4.52 30.27
C PHE A 15 -6.82 5.11 29.52
N ASP A 16 -7.77 5.66 30.26
CA ASP A 16 -9.06 6.12 29.72
C ASP A 16 -9.04 7.58 29.28
N SER A 17 -7.99 8.34 29.65
CA SER A 17 -7.91 9.77 29.40
C SER A 17 -6.55 10.19 28.85
N VAL A 18 -6.58 11.00 27.78
CA VAL A 18 -5.41 11.66 27.20
C VAL A 18 -5.66 13.17 27.20
N ARG A 19 -4.88 13.88 28.01
CA ARG A 19 -4.97 15.35 28.17
C ARG A 19 -3.68 15.99 27.67
N PHE A 20 -3.78 17.16 27.08
CA PHE A 20 -2.60 17.92 26.67
C PHE A 20 -2.39 19.10 27.60
N SER A 21 -1.17 19.28 28.09
CA SER A 21 -0.74 20.42 28.89
C SER A 21 0.03 21.39 28.01
N SER A 22 -0.53 22.58 27.77
CA SER A 22 0.18 23.63 27.00
C SER A 22 1.31 24.30 27.79
N GLN A 23 1.37 24.12 29.12
CA GLN A 23 2.44 24.69 29.93
C GLN A 23 3.72 23.84 29.83
N THR A 24 3.56 22.53 29.73
CA THR A 24 4.67 21.58 29.67
C THR A 24 4.89 21.00 28.28
N SER A 25 4.00 21.31 27.32
CA SER A 25 3.98 20.73 25.97
C SER A 25 4.01 19.21 25.96
N ASP A 26 3.24 18.59 26.87
CA ASP A 26 3.17 17.14 27.00
C ASP A 26 1.72 16.64 26.95
N PHE A 27 1.52 15.46 26.37
CA PHE A 27 0.34 14.65 26.59
C PHE A 27 0.48 13.84 27.87
N THR A 28 -0.51 13.89 28.75
CA THR A 28 -0.62 13.07 29.95
C THR A 28 -1.71 12.02 29.75
N LEU A 29 -1.33 10.76 29.92
CA LEU A 29 -2.24 9.64 29.99
C LEU A 29 -2.49 9.33 31.46
N SER A 30 -3.76 9.22 31.84
CA SER A 30 -4.16 8.80 33.18
C SER A 30 -5.25 7.73 33.16
N SER A 31 -5.24 6.86 34.16
CA SER A 31 -6.26 5.85 34.42
C SER A 31 -7.20 6.33 35.52
N VAL A 32 -8.50 6.04 35.38
CA VAL A 32 -9.47 6.32 36.46
C VAL A 32 -9.22 5.41 37.66
N GLU A 33 -8.80 4.17 37.41
CA GLU A 33 -8.52 3.16 38.44
C GLU A 33 -7.20 3.44 39.17
N PHE A 34 -6.24 4.04 38.48
CA PHE A 34 -4.90 4.35 39.00
C PHE A 34 -4.49 5.80 38.69
N PRO A 35 -5.09 6.80 39.35
CA PRO A 35 -4.85 8.21 39.04
C PRO A 35 -3.43 8.69 39.35
N GLU A 36 -2.71 8.01 40.25
CA GLU A 36 -1.32 8.31 40.62
C GLU A 36 -0.32 7.80 39.56
N ASP A 37 -0.73 6.87 38.69
CA ASP A 37 0.12 6.28 37.65
C ASP A 37 -0.04 7.07 36.35
N GLU A 38 0.50 8.28 36.30
CA GLU A 38 0.52 9.10 35.08
C GLU A 38 1.68 8.74 34.16
N LEU A 39 1.41 8.74 32.86
CA LEU A 39 2.41 8.63 31.80
C LEU A 39 2.42 9.90 30.96
N LYS A 40 3.61 10.34 30.55
CA LYS A 40 3.78 11.56 29.75
C LYS A 40 4.37 11.25 28.38
N CYS A 41 3.89 11.91 27.34
CA CYS A 41 4.46 11.85 25.99
C CYS A 41 4.70 13.28 25.52
N GLU A 42 5.93 13.59 25.10
CA GLU A 42 6.33 14.94 24.70
C GLU A 42 5.69 15.35 23.37
N PHE A 43 5.41 16.63 23.22
CA PHE A 43 4.96 17.25 21.97
C PHE A 43 5.90 18.39 21.58
N CYS A 44 6.68 18.16 20.52
CA CYS A 44 7.82 19.00 20.15
C CYS A 44 7.47 20.17 19.22
N PHE A 45 6.19 20.45 18.97
CA PHE A 45 5.74 21.47 18.02
C PHE A 45 5.06 22.64 18.72
N GLU A 46 5.23 23.83 18.15
CA GLU A 46 4.57 25.02 18.68
C GLU A 46 3.05 24.90 18.60
N LYS A 47 2.37 25.49 19.59
CA LYS A 47 0.91 25.44 19.64
C LYS A 47 0.30 26.49 18.74
N ASN A 48 -0.57 26.07 17.84
CA ASN A 48 -1.53 26.95 17.19
C ASN A 48 -2.87 26.96 17.97
N ASN A 49 -3.46 28.13 18.16
CA ASN A 49 -4.79 28.30 18.78
C ASN A 49 -5.91 27.55 18.02
N ASN A 50 -5.63 27.09 16.80
CA ASN A 50 -6.57 26.34 15.97
C ASN A 50 -6.79 24.88 16.41
N TYR A 51 -5.97 24.31 17.32
CA TYR A 51 -6.06 22.89 17.71
C TYR A 51 -7.38 22.52 18.41
N SER A 52 -8.06 23.47 19.03
CA SER A 52 -9.31 23.21 19.78
C SER A 52 -10.57 23.14 18.91
N PHE A 53 -10.53 23.64 17.68
CA PHE A 53 -11.71 23.66 16.80
C PHE A 53 -11.97 22.31 16.13
N LEU A 54 -10.91 21.53 15.87
CA LEU A 54 -11.03 20.22 15.26
C LEU A 54 -11.10 19.13 16.32
N ARG A 55 -12.00 18.18 16.10
CA ARG A 55 -12.13 16.99 16.95
C ARG A 55 -11.32 15.86 16.35
N ASP A 56 -10.78 14.98 17.19
CA ASP A 56 -10.08 13.77 16.75
C ASP A 56 -10.97 12.90 15.83
N SER A 57 -12.29 12.99 15.98
CA SER A 57 -13.27 12.30 15.12
C SER A 57 -13.28 12.78 13.68
N HIS A 58 -12.68 13.94 13.36
CA HIS A 58 -12.50 14.45 12.01
C HIS A 58 -11.31 13.82 11.29
N PHE A 59 -10.49 13.03 11.98
CA PHE A 59 -9.31 12.40 11.42
C PHE A 59 -9.46 10.88 11.37
N ILE A 60 -8.90 10.28 10.33
CA ILE A 60 -8.70 8.83 10.20
C ILE A 60 -7.20 8.59 10.27
N ILE A 61 -6.76 7.64 11.07
CA ILE A 61 -5.35 7.23 11.10
C ILE A 61 -5.20 5.75 10.74
N LYS A 62 -4.14 5.44 10.01
CA LYS A 62 -3.71 4.07 9.68
C LYS A 62 -2.19 4.00 9.74
N LEU A 63 -1.69 2.85 10.19
CA LEU A 63 -0.26 2.63 10.35
C LEU A 63 0.30 1.87 9.16
N PHE A 64 1.51 2.25 8.76
CA PHE A 64 2.27 1.62 7.70
C PHE A 64 3.70 1.36 8.16
N ASN A 65 4.32 0.31 7.66
CA ASN A 65 5.71 -0.03 7.87
C ASN A 65 6.49 0.29 6.59
N ASN A 66 7.59 1.02 6.72
CA ASN A 66 8.59 1.17 5.67
C ASN A 66 9.95 1.34 6.36
N PRO A 67 10.93 0.45 6.14
CA PRO A 67 12.26 0.57 6.71
C PRO A 67 13.22 1.50 5.96
N ASP A 68 12.94 1.80 4.69
CA ASP A 68 13.77 2.66 3.85
C ASP A 68 13.14 4.06 3.80
N PHE A 69 13.36 4.81 4.88
CA PHE A 69 12.86 6.16 5.02
C PHE A 69 13.88 7.08 5.70
N ALA A 70 13.71 8.38 5.53
CA ALA A 70 14.34 9.41 6.33
C ALA A 70 13.29 10.12 7.20
N ALA A 71 13.70 10.73 8.31
CA ALA A 71 12.79 11.51 9.17
C ALA A 71 12.15 12.71 8.45
N ASN A 72 12.67 13.11 7.29
CA ASN A 72 12.10 14.17 6.47
C ASN A 72 11.18 13.65 5.35
N ASP A 73 10.96 12.33 5.27
CA ASP A 73 10.06 11.68 4.30
C ASP A 73 8.59 11.86 4.71
N ILE A 74 8.18 13.13 4.86
CA ILE A 74 6.84 13.57 5.21
C ILE A 74 6.13 13.90 3.90
N TYR A 75 5.08 13.14 3.59
CA TYR A 75 4.37 13.29 2.33
C TYR A 75 2.97 13.83 2.54
N GLN A 76 2.65 14.92 1.84
CA GLN A 76 1.28 15.35 1.66
C GLN A 76 0.58 14.39 0.69
N ILE A 77 -0.58 13.89 1.10
CA ILE A 77 -1.38 12.98 0.28
C ILE A 77 -2.30 13.79 -0.60
N PHE A 78 -2.22 13.60 -1.91
CA PHE A 78 -3.01 14.31 -2.91
C PHE A 78 -3.80 13.36 -3.80
N ASP A 79 -4.91 13.86 -4.35
CA ASP A 79 -5.60 13.26 -5.48
C ASP A 79 -5.47 14.18 -6.71
N ASN A 80 -4.92 13.65 -7.80
CA ASN A 80 -4.66 14.41 -9.03
C ASN A 80 -5.93 14.97 -9.65
N ALA A 81 -7.03 14.22 -9.60
CA ALA A 81 -8.26 14.63 -10.26
C ALA A 81 -8.87 15.86 -9.60
N THR A 82 -8.93 15.88 -8.26
CA THR A 82 -9.40 17.04 -7.50
C THR A 82 -8.44 18.23 -7.51
N GLU A 83 -7.12 18.01 -7.56
CA GLU A 83 -6.13 19.10 -7.67
C GLU A 83 -6.26 19.86 -9.00
N ASN A 84 -6.42 19.14 -10.11
CA ASN A 84 -6.51 19.74 -11.46
C ASN A 84 -7.78 20.59 -11.67
N GLU A 85 -8.83 20.38 -10.89
CA GLU A 85 -10.07 21.15 -10.94
C GLU A 85 -10.10 22.37 -10.01
N GLY A 86 -8.96 22.74 -9.41
CA GLY A 86 -8.85 23.93 -8.55
C GLY A 86 -9.41 23.75 -7.14
N ASN A 87 -9.76 22.52 -6.75
CA ASN A 87 -10.10 22.18 -5.38
C ASN A 87 -8.82 21.91 -4.55
N HIS A 88 -8.92 22.00 -3.22
CA HIS A 88 -7.88 21.49 -2.33
C HIS A 88 -7.79 19.96 -2.44
N GLY A 89 -6.97 19.45 -3.36
CA GLY A 89 -6.77 18.02 -3.60
C GLY A 89 -6.01 17.28 -2.50
N ARG A 90 -5.55 17.97 -1.45
CA ARG A 90 -4.84 17.36 -0.32
C ARG A 90 -5.83 16.62 0.59
N LEU A 91 -5.62 15.33 0.79
CA LEU A 91 -6.45 14.48 1.67
C LEU A 91 -5.87 14.37 3.10
N GLY A 92 -4.55 14.51 3.25
CA GLY A 92 -3.88 14.31 4.53
C GLY A 92 -2.35 14.26 4.42
N TYR A 93 -1.73 13.52 5.34
CA TYR A 93 -0.29 13.30 5.39
C TYR A 93 0.05 11.82 5.64
N LEU A 94 1.19 11.39 5.13
CA LEU A 94 1.91 10.19 5.56
C LEU A 94 3.19 10.64 6.26
N ILE A 95 3.31 10.31 7.55
CA ILE A 95 4.31 10.90 8.44
C ILE A 95 5.12 9.78 9.12
N PRO A 96 6.45 9.74 9.01
CA PRO A 96 7.29 8.86 9.82
C PRO A 96 7.10 9.17 11.31
N LEU A 97 7.12 8.15 12.17
CA LEU A 97 6.91 8.35 13.62
C LEU A 97 7.96 9.28 14.24
N GLN A 98 9.19 9.24 13.73
CA GLN A 98 10.31 10.11 14.10
C GLN A 98 9.96 11.59 13.92
N SER A 99 9.26 11.93 12.84
CA SER A 99 8.82 13.29 12.55
C SER A 99 7.65 13.74 13.43
N LEU A 100 7.05 12.85 14.23
CA LEU A 100 6.05 13.23 15.22
C LEU A 100 6.66 13.48 16.61
N ILE A 101 7.86 12.94 16.87
CA ILE A 101 8.54 13.05 18.16
C ILE A 101 9.75 14.00 18.13
N ASN A 102 10.15 14.46 16.95
CA ASN A 102 11.24 15.41 16.76
C ASN A 102 10.80 16.49 15.76
N SER A 103 11.12 17.76 16.02
CA SER A 103 10.84 18.90 15.15
C SER A 103 12.01 19.26 14.20
N GLN A 104 13.12 18.54 14.23
CA GLN A 104 14.29 18.73 13.36
C GLN A 104 14.06 18.15 11.96
N HIS A 105 13.10 18.71 11.22
CA HIS A 105 12.78 18.37 9.83
C HIS A 105 12.11 19.56 9.13
N ASP A 106 11.91 19.51 7.81
CA ASP A 106 11.47 20.69 7.02
C ASP A 106 10.07 21.19 7.39
N TYR A 107 9.26 20.33 7.99
CA TYR A 107 7.91 20.64 8.50
C TYR A 107 7.85 21.04 9.98
N GLY A 108 8.97 21.15 10.69
CA GLY A 108 9.01 21.37 12.14
C GLY A 108 8.29 22.64 12.61
N GLU A 109 8.34 23.69 11.78
CA GLU A 109 7.71 24.99 12.03
C GLU A 109 6.39 25.17 11.23
N ASN A 110 5.94 24.14 10.51
CA ASN A 110 4.76 24.24 9.67
C ASN A 110 3.46 24.10 10.49
N GLU A 111 2.70 25.19 10.63
CA GLU A 111 1.48 25.22 11.43
C GLU A 111 0.44 24.16 11.04
N HIS A 112 0.30 23.86 9.74
CA HIS A 112 -0.61 22.82 9.27
C HIS A 112 -0.10 21.43 9.67
N PHE A 113 1.20 21.17 9.57
CA PHE A 113 1.78 19.92 10.02
C PHE A 113 1.58 19.73 11.53
N SER A 114 1.88 20.75 12.34
CA SER A 114 1.75 20.69 13.80
C SER A 114 0.32 20.35 14.26
N LEU A 115 -0.70 20.85 13.54
CA LEU A 115 -2.11 20.48 13.76
C LEU A 115 -2.36 18.98 13.52
N TYR A 116 -1.85 18.43 12.41
CA TYR A 116 -2.00 17.01 12.12
C TYR A 116 -1.19 16.16 13.10
N ALA A 117 0.03 16.57 13.45
CA ALA A 117 0.88 15.91 14.44
C ALA A 117 0.18 15.81 15.81
N TYR A 118 -0.44 16.91 16.27
CA TYR A 118 -1.20 16.95 17.52
C TYR A 118 -2.31 15.89 17.54
N HIS A 119 -3.17 15.85 16.52
CA HIS A 119 -4.26 14.87 16.45
C HIS A 119 -3.76 13.44 16.22
N CYS A 120 -2.65 13.28 15.50
CA CYS A 120 -2.01 12.00 15.27
C CYS A 120 -1.54 11.37 16.59
N ILE A 121 -0.67 12.08 17.33
CA ILE A 121 -0.13 11.62 18.62
C ILE A 121 -1.26 11.33 19.60
N ARG A 122 -2.23 12.25 19.72
CA ARG A 122 -3.36 12.06 20.63
C ARG A 122 -4.19 10.82 20.29
N LYS A 123 -4.42 10.52 19.01
CA LYS A 123 -5.17 9.31 18.59
C LYS A 123 -4.37 8.03 18.80
N LEU A 124 -3.06 8.05 18.56
CA LEU A 124 -2.17 6.93 18.89
C LEU A 124 -2.23 6.63 20.39
N LEU A 125 -2.00 7.63 21.25
CA LEU A 125 -2.04 7.48 22.70
C LEU A 125 -3.40 7.04 23.26
N LYS A 126 -4.50 7.28 22.52
CA LYS A 126 -5.83 6.78 22.88
C LYS A 126 -6.06 5.32 22.51
N GLY A 127 -5.27 4.75 21.60
CA GLY A 127 -5.52 3.42 21.03
C GLY A 127 -6.80 3.33 20.20
N ASP A 128 -7.32 4.48 19.74
CA ASP A 128 -8.55 4.52 18.95
C ASP A 128 -8.42 3.75 17.63
N ASP A 129 -9.55 3.36 17.05
CA ASP A 129 -9.63 2.78 15.69
C ASP A 129 -8.94 1.40 15.47
N GLY A 130 -8.70 0.64 16.54
CA GLY A 130 -8.19 -0.75 16.44
C GLY A 130 -6.73 -0.82 15.99
N ILE A 131 -5.94 0.19 16.35
CA ILE A 131 -4.53 0.29 15.99
C ILE A 131 -3.72 -0.67 16.85
N PRO A 132 -2.94 -1.60 16.26
CA PRO A 132 -2.11 -2.49 17.03
C PRO A 132 -0.93 -1.72 17.65
N TYR A 133 -0.55 -2.11 18.87
CA TYR A 133 0.57 -1.54 19.61
C TYR A 133 1.19 -2.61 20.51
N LYS A 134 2.43 -2.39 20.91
CA LYS A 134 3.12 -3.24 21.87
C LYS A 134 2.75 -2.80 23.28
N LYS A 135 2.27 -3.75 24.09
CA LYS A 135 2.11 -3.54 25.52
C LYS A 135 3.50 -3.37 26.16
N ILE A 136 3.73 -2.23 26.78
CA ILE A 136 4.95 -1.96 27.56
C ILE A 136 4.65 -2.04 29.05
N GLU A 137 5.69 -2.30 29.85
CA GLU A 137 5.60 -2.26 31.30
C GLU A 137 5.62 -0.80 31.78
N ILE A 138 4.69 -0.47 32.68
CA ILE A 138 4.57 0.88 33.24
C ILE A 138 5.59 1.04 34.37
N VAL A 139 6.34 2.14 34.29
CA VAL A 139 7.02 2.72 35.44
C VAL A 139 6.38 4.09 35.68
N PRO A 140 5.85 4.38 36.88
CA PRO A 140 5.20 5.66 37.16
C PRO A 140 6.12 6.84 36.84
N ASN A 141 5.55 7.94 36.32
CA ASN A 141 6.27 9.15 35.89
C ASN A 141 7.29 8.95 34.75
N ARG A 142 7.27 7.81 34.06
CA ARG A 142 8.12 7.60 32.89
C ARG A 142 7.52 8.29 31.66
N ARG A 143 8.41 8.81 30.80
CA ARG A 143 8.03 9.28 29.47
C ARG A 143 7.76 8.08 28.56
N ILE A 144 6.62 8.08 27.89
CA ILE A 144 6.31 7.18 26.79
C ILE A 144 7.07 7.67 25.58
N ASP A 145 7.77 6.73 24.96
CA ASP A 145 8.28 6.87 23.61
C ASP A 145 7.34 6.15 22.64
N LEU A 146 6.87 6.85 21.61
CA LEU A 146 5.96 6.28 20.62
C LEU A 146 6.64 5.15 19.82
N GLU A 147 7.94 5.22 19.56
CA GLU A 147 8.67 4.17 18.85
C GLU A 147 8.67 2.86 19.67
N SER A 148 8.80 2.96 21.00
CA SER A 148 8.66 1.80 21.88
C SER A 148 7.29 1.10 21.76
N LEU A 149 6.22 1.84 21.43
CA LEU A 149 4.87 1.32 21.28
C LEU A 149 4.60 0.75 19.89
N TYR A 150 5.06 1.42 18.83
CA TYR A 150 4.66 1.12 17.45
C TYR A 150 5.79 0.60 16.56
N GLY A 151 7.04 0.69 17.00
CA GLY A 151 8.23 0.34 16.23
C GLY A 151 8.79 1.52 15.45
N GLU A 152 10.10 1.54 15.26
CA GLU A 152 10.85 2.63 14.60
C GLU A 152 10.47 2.80 13.13
N ASN A 153 10.22 1.71 12.40
CA ASN A 153 9.88 1.75 10.97
C ASN A 153 8.42 2.15 10.67
N THR A 154 7.71 2.71 11.65
CA THR A 154 6.29 3.01 11.55
C THR A 154 6.05 4.40 10.99
N HIS A 155 5.11 4.47 10.06
CA HIS A 155 4.57 5.68 9.48
C HIS A 155 3.08 5.76 9.77
N VAL A 156 2.59 6.98 9.96
CA VAL A 156 1.18 7.25 10.20
C VAL A 156 0.59 7.97 9.01
N LEU A 157 -0.35 7.31 8.35
CA LEU A 157 -1.25 7.94 7.40
C LEU A 157 -2.38 8.60 8.19
N ILE A 158 -2.45 9.93 8.17
CA ILE A 158 -3.51 10.73 8.79
C ILE A 158 -4.31 11.47 7.72
N LEU A 159 -5.60 11.15 7.59
CA LEU A 159 -6.50 11.73 6.60
C LEU A 159 -7.57 12.59 7.28
N TYR A 160 -7.93 13.70 6.64
CA TYR A 160 -8.96 14.62 7.13
C TYR A 160 -10.31 14.32 6.48
N LYS A 161 -11.28 13.88 7.28
CA LYS A 161 -12.59 13.40 6.81
C LYS A 161 -13.36 14.42 5.95
N PRO A 162 -13.34 15.74 6.23
CA PRO A 162 -13.96 16.71 5.34
C PRO A 162 -13.37 16.71 3.92
N TYR A 163 -12.05 16.55 3.76
CA TYR A 163 -11.44 16.41 2.43
C TYR A 163 -11.80 15.09 1.76
N ILE A 164 -11.87 14.00 2.53
CA ILE A 164 -12.39 12.71 2.02
C ILE A 164 -13.81 12.88 1.49
N ARG A 165 -14.71 13.58 2.20
CA ARG A 165 -16.09 13.79 1.74
C ARG A 165 -16.16 14.59 0.43
N ILE A 166 -15.31 15.60 0.27
CA ILE A 166 -15.21 16.34 -0.99
C ILE A 166 -14.77 15.39 -2.11
N TRP A 167 -13.76 14.56 -1.85
CA TRP A 167 -13.27 13.55 -2.77
C TRP A 167 -14.37 12.52 -3.14
N GLU A 168 -15.12 12.01 -2.17
CA GLU A 168 -16.21 11.05 -2.39
C GLU A 168 -17.32 11.63 -3.27
N ASN A 169 -17.66 12.91 -3.05
CA ASN A 169 -18.64 13.63 -3.87
C ASN A 169 -18.12 13.83 -5.31
N PHE A 170 -16.85 14.21 -5.45
CA PHE A 170 -16.24 14.46 -6.75
C PHE A 170 -16.19 13.19 -7.61
N HIS A 171 -15.69 12.10 -7.04
CA HIS A 171 -15.54 10.84 -7.76
C HIS A 171 -16.80 9.96 -7.75
N ASN A 172 -17.89 10.41 -7.13
CA ASN A 172 -19.16 9.69 -6.99
C ASN A 172 -19.00 8.24 -6.46
N HIS A 173 -18.09 8.05 -5.51
CA HIS A 173 -17.89 6.74 -4.88
C HIS A 173 -17.33 6.88 -3.47
N LYS A 174 -17.54 5.84 -2.66
CA LYS A 174 -17.11 5.81 -1.27
C LYS A 174 -15.60 5.59 -1.17
N PHE A 175 -14.93 6.37 -0.33
CA PHE A 175 -13.50 6.25 -0.09
C PHE A 175 -13.20 4.94 0.65
N ARG A 176 -12.22 4.21 0.12
CA ARG A 176 -11.72 2.96 0.70
C ARG A 176 -10.21 2.98 0.62
N LEU A 177 -9.54 2.94 1.78
CA LEU A 177 -8.08 2.94 1.81
C LEU A 177 -7.50 1.72 1.08
N ASP A 178 -8.19 0.58 1.15
CA ASP A 178 -7.85 -0.67 0.48
C ASP A 178 -7.58 -0.48 -1.03
N SER A 179 -8.31 0.43 -1.68
CA SER A 179 -8.12 0.74 -3.09
C SER A 179 -6.80 1.44 -3.40
N PHE A 180 -6.13 2.02 -2.40
CA PHE A 180 -4.86 2.74 -2.58
C PHE A 180 -3.65 1.92 -2.12
N LEU A 181 -3.85 0.72 -1.57
CA LEU A 181 -2.76 -0.12 -1.09
C LEU A 181 -1.74 -0.47 -2.19
N PRO A 182 -2.12 -0.77 -3.46
CA PRO A 182 -1.12 -1.00 -4.51
C PRO A 182 -0.23 0.23 -4.76
N CYS A 183 -0.79 1.44 -4.66
CA CYS A 183 -0.04 2.69 -4.79
C CYS A 183 0.92 2.90 -3.62
N LEU A 184 0.48 2.66 -2.39
CA LEU A 184 1.35 2.76 -1.21
C LEU A 184 2.47 1.71 -1.26
N TRP A 185 2.14 0.50 -1.72
CA TRP A 185 3.09 -0.58 -1.91
C TRP A 185 4.19 -0.24 -2.92
N SER A 186 3.90 0.49 -4.00
CA SER A 186 4.95 0.89 -4.97
C SER A 186 6.01 1.81 -4.37
N PHE A 187 5.76 2.40 -3.20
CA PHE A 187 6.71 3.19 -2.42
C PHE A 187 7.21 2.46 -1.16
N GLY A 188 6.95 1.16 -1.04
CA GLY A 188 7.43 0.34 0.08
C GLY A 188 6.61 0.41 1.36
N TYR A 189 5.43 1.02 1.34
CA TYR A 189 4.56 1.10 2.51
C TYR A 189 3.67 -0.14 2.61
N LEU A 190 3.92 -0.99 3.60
CA LEU A 190 3.03 -2.07 3.98
C LEU A 190 2.09 -1.62 5.11
N GLN A 191 0.80 -1.89 4.99
CA GLN A 191 -0.14 -1.60 6.08
C GLN A 191 0.13 -2.49 7.31
N ILE A 192 0.23 -1.84 8.48
CA ILE A 192 0.34 -2.52 9.77
C ILE A 192 -1.07 -2.91 10.23
N LEU A 193 -1.25 -4.21 10.45
CA LEU A 193 -2.47 -4.87 10.91
C LEU A 193 -2.14 -5.70 12.16
N GLU A 194 -3.15 -6.05 12.95
CA GLU A 194 -2.94 -6.87 14.15
C GLU A 194 -2.28 -8.23 13.84
N SER A 195 -2.62 -8.83 12.68
CA SER A 195 -2.07 -10.09 12.21
C SER A 195 -0.57 -10.04 11.89
N ASN A 196 -0.03 -8.87 11.54
CA ASN A 196 1.35 -8.71 11.08
C ASN A 196 2.22 -7.84 12.01
N PHE A 197 1.62 -7.11 12.94
CA PHE A 197 2.27 -6.15 13.83
C PHE A 197 3.52 -6.69 14.52
N ASN A 198 3.43 -7.87 15.15
CA ASN A 198 4.57 -8.43 15.90
C ASN A 198 5.79 -8.76 15.02
N LYS A 199 5.59 -9.11 13.75
CA LYS A 199 6.70 -9.37 12.81
C LYS A 199 7.35 -8.07 12.38
N LEU A 200 6.53 -7.08 12.01
CA LEU A 200 6.98 -5.77 11.55
C LEU A 200 7.68 -4.99 12.67
N TYR A 201 7.16 -5.06 13.89
CA TYR A 201 7.76 -4.43 15.07
C TYR A 201 9.19 -4.94 15.33
N LYS A 202 9.47 -6.21 15.03
CA LYS A 202 10.81 -6.80 15.20
C LYS A 202 11.76 -6.51 14.03
N GLY A 203 11.29 -5.88 12.95
CA GLY A 203 12.08 -5.63 11.74
C GLY A 203 12.38 -6.88 10.92
N GLU A 204 11.58 -7.95 11.05
CA GLU A 204 11.79 -9.19 10.29
C GLU A 204 11.31 -9.04 8.83
N ASN A 205 12.13 -9.49 7.87
CA ASN A 205 11.78 -9.66 6.45
C ASN A 205 11.20 -8.42 5.74
N GLN A 206 11.96 -7.32 5.73
CA GLN A 206 11.48 -6.08 5.14
C GLN A 206 12.01 -5.91 3.70
N PRO A 207 11.17 -6.06 2.66
CA PRO A 207 11.56 -5.75 1.30
C PRO A 207 11.88 -4.25 1.19
N ILE A 208 13.04 -3.94 0.60
CA ILE A 208 13.48 -2.57 0.35
C ILE A 208 12.94 -2.16 -1.02
N HIS A 209 12.02 -1.20 -1.04
CA HIS A 209 11.61 -0.50 -2.25
C HIS A 209 12.35 0.82 -2.32
N SER A 210 13.17 1.01 -3.35
CA SER A 210 14.03 2.19 -3.48
C SER A 210 13.34 3.42 -4.05
N SER A 211 12.02 3.40 -4.24
CA SER A 211 11.25 4.51 -4.81
C SER A 211 10.66 5.37 -3.70
N ARG A 212 11.08 6.64 -3.64
CA ARG A 212 10.50 7.66 -2.77
C ARG A 212 9.62 8.61 -3.59
N PRO A 213 8.46 9.04 -3.08
CA PRO A 213 7.70 10.12 -3.72
C PRO A 213 8.54 11.39 -3.86
N GLU A 214 8.45 12.05 -5.01
CA GLU A 214 9.20 13.28 -5.27
C GLU A 214 8.49 14.52 -4.70
N GLY A 215 9.26 15.52 -4.26
CA GLY A 215 8.73 16.84 -3.90
C GLY A 215 7.81 16.88 -2.67
N GLY A 216 7.88 15.88 -1.78
CA GLY A 216 7.06 15.83 -0.57
C GLY A 216 5.56 15.60 -0.83
N ARG A 217 5.20 15.15 -2.04
CA ARG A 217 3.82 14.83 -2.44
C ARG A 217 3.70 13.37 -2.83
N LEU A 218 2.67 12.71 -2.32
CA LEU A 218 2.29 11.36 -2.73
C LEU A 218 0.89 11.41 -3.32
N HIS A 219 0.79 11.12 -4.60
CA HIS A 219 -0.47 11.11 -5.32
C HIS A 219 -1.16 9.75 -5.19
N PHE A 220 -2.33 9.73 -4.56
CA PHE A 220 -3.16 8.56 -4.39
C PHE A 220 -3.77 8.16 -5.72
N VAL A 221 -3.27 7.06 -6.27
CA VAL A 221 -3.86 6.41 -7.44
C VAL A 221 -4.63 5.18 -6.97
N SER A 222 -5.95 5.24 -7.09
CA SER A 222 -6.83 4.12 -6.74
C SER A 222 -6.66 2.97 -7.74
N THR A 223 -6.80 1.75 -7.25
CA THR A 223 -7.20 0.58 -8.04
C THR A 223 -8.42 0.93 -8.88
N SER A 224 -8.45 0.43 -10.12
CA SER A 224 -9.58 0.58 -11.02
C SER A 224 -10.92 0.18 -10.39
N SER A 225 -12.00 0.87 -10.79
CA SER A 225 -13.38 0.52 -10.42
C SER A 225 -13.75 -0.92 -10.80
N GLU A 226 -13.09 -1.53 -11.77
CA GLU A 226 -13.33 -2.92 -12.16
C GLU A 226 -12.73 -3.95 -11.19
N LEU A 227 -11.86 -3.48 -10.28
CA LEU A 227 -11.01 -4.31 -9.41
C LEU A 227 -11.10 -3.94 -7.92
N HIS A 228 -11.72 -2.81 -7.56
CA HIS A 228 -11.79 -2.28 -6.19
C HIS A 228 -12.41 -3.19 -5.10
N LYS A 229 -13.01 -4.33 -5.46
CA LYS A 229 -13.58 -5.32 -4.54
C LYS A 229 -12.92 -6.68 -4.64
N ASP A 230 -11.87 -6.81 -5.45
CA ASP A 230 -11.23 -8.09 -5.66
C ASP A 230 -10.44 -8.51 -4.40
N PRO A 231 -10.82 -9.61 -3.73
CA PRO A 231 -10.17 -10.03 -2.50
C PRO A 231 -8.75 -10.51 -2.73
N TYR A 232 -8.41 -10.99 -3.93
CA TYR A 232 -7.06 -11.46 -4.23
C TYR A 232 -6.10 -10.28 -4.27
N ILE A 233 -6.45 -9.20 -4.98
CA ILE A 233 -5.63 -7.98 -5.06
C ILE A 233 -5.40 -7.39 -3.67
N LEU A 234 -6.45 -7.31 -2.85
CA LEU A 234 -6.33 -6.82 -1.47
C LEU A 234 -5.38 -7.69 -0.64
N ASN A 235 -5.55 -9.02 -0.68
CA ASN A 235 -4.73 -9.94 0.10
C ASN A 235 -3.27 -10.00 -0.39
N LEU A 236 -3.05 -9.78 -1.69
CA LEU A 236 -1.72 -9.72 -2.28
C LEU A 236 -0.84 -8.66 -1.59
N PHE A 237 -1.36 -7.44 -1.44
CA PHE A 237 -0.63 -6.29 -0.89
C PHE A 237 -0.71 -6.16 0.63
N THR A 238 -1.63 -6.86 1.30
CA THR A 238 -1.74 -6.84 2.77
C THR A 238 -1.04 -8.02 3.45
N SER A 239 -0.93 -9.16 2.75
CA SER A 239 -0.52 -10.43 3.38
C SER A 239 0.47 -11.23 2.55
N PHE A 240 0.25 -11.42 1.26
CA PHE A 240 0.98 -12.44 0.51
C PHE A 240 2.39 -12.01 0.08
N LEU A 241 2.57 -10.79 -0.44
CA LEU A 241 3.87 -10.40 -1.01
C LEU A 241 4.95 -10.11 0.03
N TYR A 242 4.60 -9.50 1.16
CA TYR A 242 5.60 -8.98 2.09
C TYR A 242 6.40 -10.08 2.76
N PHE A 243 5.73 -11.15 3.20
CA PHE A 243 6.36 -12.24 3.91
C PHE A 243 6.92 -13.33 2.98
N GLN A 244 6.84 -13.12 1.66
CA GLN A 244 7.25 -14.14 0.71
C GLN A 244 8.71 -13.94 0.29
N GLU A 245 9.60 -14.72 0.91
CA GLU A 245 11.03 -14.71 0.63
C GLU A 245 11.40 -15.46 -0.65
N HIS A 246 10.67 -16.53 -0.98
CA HIS A 246 11.06 -17.40 -2.09
C HIS A 246 10.55 -16.88 -3.43
N GLU A 247 11.48 -16.58 -4.34
CA GLU A 247 11.22 -15.88 -5.62
C GLU A 247 10.27 -16.65 -6.55
N LEU A 248 10.28 -18.00 -6.54
CA LEU A 248 9.32 -18.77 -7.34
C LEU A 248 7.89 -18.54 -6.86
N VAL A 249 7.65 -18.54 -5.56
CA VAL A 249 6.30 -18.36 -5.01
C VAL A 249 5.86 -16.92 -5.22
N ARG A 250 6.77 -15.95 -5.06
CA ARG A 250 6.50 -14.55 -5.40
C ARG A 250 6.07 -14.39 -6.85
N PHE A 251 6.77 -15.05 -7.78
CA PHE A 251 6.37 -15.06 -9.19
C PHE A 251 4.96 -15.63 -9.38
N HIS A 252 4.63 -16.75 -8.72
CA HIS A 252 3.29 -17.34 -8.81
C HIS A 252 2.22 -16.38 -8.30
N LEU A 253 2.44 -15.74 -7.14
CA LEU A 253 1.50 -14.77 -6.56
C LEU A 253 1.27 -13.58 -7.49
N LEU A 254 2.34 -13.04 -8.08
CA LEU A 254 2.23 -11.96 -9.05
C LEU A 254 1.50 -12.42 -10.32
N TYR A 255 1.82 -13.61 -10.84
CA TYR A 255 1.19 -14.13 -12.05
C TYR A 255 -0.30 -14.44 -11.88
N GLN A 256 -0.77 -14.77 -10.67
CA GLN A 256 -2.21 -14.91 -10.41
C GLN A 256 -2.98 -13.62 -10.68
N VAL A 257 -2.36 -12.44 -10.51
CA VAL A 257 -2.97 -11.17 -10.93
C VAL A 257 -3.12 -11.13 -12.45
N ILE A 258 -2.12 -11.59 -13.21
CA ILE A 258 -2.24 -11.71 -14.68
C ILE A 258 -3.40 -12.64 -15.04
N GLU A 259 -3.46 -13.83 -14.42
CA GLU A 259 -4.54 -14.81 -14.67
C GLU A 259 -5.93 -14.21 -14.41
N LEU A 260 -6.08 -13.47 -13.31
CA LEU A 260 -7.31 -12.75 -12.97
C LEU A 260 -7.68 -11.69 -14.01
N LEU A 261 -6.72 -10.88 -14.44
CA LEU A 261 -6.97 -9.81 -15.41
C LEU A 261 -7.30 -10.38 -16.80
N ILE A 262 -6.58 -11.40 -17.27
CA ILE A 262 -6.87 -12.03 -18.57
C ILE A 262 -8.16 -12.85 -18.57
N GLU A 263 -8.66 -13.28 -17.40
CA GLU A 263 -10.00 -13.85 -17.27
C GLU A 263 -11.07 -12.79 -17.55
N LYS A 264 -10.93 -11.59 -16.99
CA LYS A 264 -11.84 -10.47 -17.28
C LYS A 264 -11.78 -10.07 -18.76
N VAL A 265 -10.59 -10.01 -19.36
CA VAL A 265 -10.42 -9.79 -20.82
C VAL A 265 -11.16 -10.86 -21.62
N PHE A 266 -11.03 -12.14 -21.24
CA PHE A 266 -11.72 -13.24 -21.89
C PHE A 266 -13.25 -13.10 -21.81
N GLN A 267 -13.78 -12.72 -20.66
CA GLN A 267 -15.23 -12.54 -20.47
C GLN A 267 -15.79 -11.46 -21.41
N VAL A 268 -15.10 -10.32 -21.53
CA VAL A 268 -15.51 -9.21 -22.41
C VAL A 268 -15.50 -9.64 -23.87
N ASP A 269 -14.40 -10.24 -24.32
CA ASP A 269 -14.29 -10.74 -25.69
C ASP A 269 -15.35 -11.81 -26.00
N LEU A 270 -15.61 -12.73 -25.05
CA LEU A 270 -16.61 -13.78 -25.22
C LEU A 270 -18.03 -13.20 -25.31
N SER A 271 -18.36 -12.22 -24.48
CA SER A 271 -19.65 -11.53 -24.54
C SER A 271 -19.87 -10.83 -25.88
N SER A 272 -18.84 -10.18 -26.43
CA SER A 272 -18.90 -9.59 -27.78
C SER A 272 -19.15 -10.66 -28.85
N ILE A 273 -18.41 -11.78 -28.82
CA ILE A 273 -18.58 -12.87 -29.79
C ILE A 273 -20.01 -13.45 -29.73
N ILE A 274 -20.57 -13.64 -28.53
CA ILE A 274 -21.94 -14.15 -28.35
C ILE A 274 -22.97 -13.14 -28.90
N SER A 275 -22.76 -11.85 -28.69
CA SER A 275 -23.64 -10.80 -29.23
C SER A 275 -23.65 -10.81 -30.76
N ASP A 276 -22.48 -10.88 -31.37
CA ASP A 276 -22.32 -10.92 -32.83
C ASP A 276 -22.96 -12.18 -33.44
N PHE A 277 -22.78 -13.34 -32.79
CA PHE A 277 -23.43 -14.59 -33.17
C PHE A 277 -24.96 -14.46 -33.15
N ASN A 278 -25.52 -13.90 -32.08
CA ASN A 278 -26.97 -13.73 -31.94
C ASN A 278 -27.55 -12.73 -32.96
N ASN A 279 -26.75 -11.77 -33.39
CA ASN A 279 -27.13 -10.75 -34.36
C ASN A 279 -26.95 -11.20 -35.83
N ASN A 280 -26.50 -12.44 -36.08
CA ASN A 280 -26.17 -12.97 -37.40
C ASN A 280 -25.20 -12.07 -38.20
N SER A 281 -24.31 -11.35 -37.52
CA SER A 281 -23.41 -10.39 -38.19
C SER A 281 -22.19 -11.05 -38.83
N ASP A 282 -21.79 -12.23 -38.37
CA ASP A 282 -20.57 -12.94 -38.79
C ASP A 282 -20.89 -14.37 -39.28
N ASP A 283 -20.07 -14.91 -40.19
CA ASP A 283 -20.10 -16.33 -40.56
C ASP A 283 -19.54 -17.20 -39.40
N PHE A 284 -20.03 -18.43 -39.28
CA PHE A 284 -19.65 -19.39 -38.24
C PHE A 284 -18.13 -19.66 -38.21
N TYR A 285 -17.47 -19.59 -39.38
CA TYR A 285 -16.02 -19.75 -39.46
C TYR A 285 -15.27 -18.63 -38.74
N ASP A 286 -15.69 -17.38 -38.96
CA ASP A 286 -15.06 -16.19 -38.35
C ASP A 286 -15.26 -16.20 -36.84
N ILE A 287 -16.44 -16.60 -36.37
CA ILE A 287 -16.76 -16.77 -34.95
C ILE A 287 -15.87 -17.83 -34.31
N ARG A 288 -15.68 -18.98 -34.97
CA ARG A 288 -14.79 -20.04 -34.49
C ARG A 288 -13.33 -19.58 -34.41
N GLU A 289 -12.86 -18.83 -35.40
CA GLU A 289 -11.48 -18.29 -35.40
C GLU A 289 -11.29 -17.27 -34.26
N ARG A 290 -12.23 -16.34 -34.09
CA ARG A 290 -12.24 -15.37 -32.98
C ARG A 290 -12.22 -16.08 -31.64
N LEU A 291 -13.04 -17.11 -31.44
CA LEU A 291 -13.07 -17.89 -30.20
C LEU A 291 -11.73 -18.55 -29.89
N SER A 292 -11.08 -19.15 -30.89
CA SER A 292 -9.76 -19.77 -30.75
C SER A 292 -8.68 -18.75 -30.35
N LYS A 293 -8.69 -17.57 -30.99
CA LYS A 293 -7.79 -16.45 -30.66
C LYS A 293 -8.04 -15.92 -29.24
N THR A 294 -9.29 -15.81 -28.82
CA THR A 294 -9.68 -15.34 -27.49
C THR A 294 -9.34 -16.35 -26.39
N ALA A 295 -9.44 -17.65 -26.65
CA ALA A 295 -9.04 -18.69 -25.69
C ALA A 295 -7.53 -18.74 -25.43
N ASN A 296 -6.72 -18.30 -26.39
CA ASN A 296 -5.27 -18.32 -26.29
C ASN A 296 -4.75 -17.35 -25.19
N GLU A 297 -4.04 -17.87 -24.20
CA GLU A 297 -3.51 -17.09 -23.07
C GLU A 297 -2.60 -15.94 -23.51
N LYS A 298 -1.65 -16.22 -24.40
CA LYS A 298 -0.72 -15.21 -24.91
C LYS A 298 -1.44 -14.07 -25.63
N SER A 299 -2.46 -14.38 -26.43
CA SER A 299 -3.33 -13.39 -27.09
C SER A 299 -4.03 -12.49 -26.06
N ARG A 300 -4.51 -13.07 -24.95
CA ARG A 300 -5.17 -12.31 -23.88
C ARG A 300 -4.21 -11.43 -23.08
N ILE A 301 -2.98 -11.89 -22.83
CA ILE A 301 -1.94 -11.04 -22.21
C ILE A 301 -1.60 -9.86 -23.13
N ASP A 302 -1.48 -10.10 -24.44
CA ASP A 302 -1.23 -9.04 -25.42
C ASP A 302 -2.37 -8.02 -25.41
N LYS A 303 -3.63 -8.47 -25.41
CA LYS A 303 -4.79 -7.57 -25.30
C LYS A 303 -4.84 -6.82 -23.97
N LEU A 304 -4.54 -7.49 -22.86
CA LEU A 304 -4.53 -6.88 -21.53
C LEU A 304 -3.66 -5.61 -21.53
N PHE A 305 -2.40 -5.72 -21.93
CA PHE A 305 -1.46 -4.61 -21.85
C PHE A 305 -1.63 -3.57 -22.96
N ASN A 306 -2.16 -3.94 -24.13
CA ASN A 306 -2.28 -3.02 -25.26
C ASN A 306 -3.66 -2.37 -25.39
N SER A 307 -4.71 -2.95 -24.79
CA SER A 307 -6.10 -2.52 -25.01
C SER A 307 -6.89 -2.27 -23.73
N PHE A 308 -6.59 -2.98 -22.64
CA PHE A 308 -7.31 -2.83 -21.37
C PHE A 308 -6.55 -2.01 -20.33
N CYS A 309 -5.25 -1.78 -20.52
CA CYS A 309 -4.41 -1.02 -19.60
C CYS A 309 -3.60 0.04 -20.37
N GLY A 310 -3.48 1.25 -19.80
CA GLY A 310 -2.66 2.34 -20.32
C GLY A 310 -1.17 2.21 -19.98
N ILE A 311 -0.58 1.03 -20.18
CA ILE A 311 0.79 0.75 -19.74
C ILE A 311 1.82 1.53 -20.57
N PRO A 312 2.68 2.33 -19.93
CA PRO A 312 3.78 2.98 -20.63
C PRO A 312 4.83 1.97 -21.14
N ILE A 313 5.36 2.21 -22.34
CA ILE A 313 6.24 1.26 -23.04
C ILE A 313 7.52 0.89 -22.27
N ASN A 314 8.02 1.77 -21.40
CA ASN A 314 9.18 1.49 -20.56
C ASN A 314 8.93 0.34 -19.59
N TYR A 315 7.75 0.25 -18.95
CA TYR A 315 7.42 -0.87 -18.05
C TYR A 315 7.44 -2.21 -18.79
N LEU A 316 6.89 -2.24 -20.01
CA LEU A 316 6.89 -3.44 -20.85
C LEU A 316 8.31 -3.81 -21.31
N ASN A 317 9.15 -2.82 -21.62
CA ASN A 317 10.54 -3.05 -21.98
C ASN A 317 11.35 -3.56 -20.78
N ASP A 318 11.19 -2.99 -19.59
CA ASP A 318 11.92 -3.43 -18.40
C ASP A 318 11.58 -4.88 -18.03
N LEU A 319 10.29 -5.25 -18.09
CA LEU A 319 9.86 -6.63 -17.92
C LEU A 319 10.45 -7.53 -19.02
N ARG A 320 10.40 -7.10 -20.28
CA ARG A 320 10.95 -7.85 -21.42
C ARG A 320 12.43 -8.17 -21.22
N HIS A 321 13.24 -7.17 -20.85
CA HIS A 321 14.67 -7.37 -20.62
C HIS A 321 14.87 -8.41 -19.50
N SER A 322 14.22 -8.21 -18.34
CA SER A 322 14.36 -9.11 -17.20
C SER A 322 13.93 -10.55 -17.51
N CYS A 323 12.81 -10.74 -18.23
CA CYS A 323 12.36 -12.06 -18.65
C CYS A 323 13.32 -12.72 -19.65
N ASN A 324 13.79 -11.97 -20.64
CA ASN A 324 14.71 -12.50 -21.64
C ASN A 324 16.06 -12.88 -21.01
N ASP A 325 16.57 -12.08 -20.07
CA ASP A 325 17.81 -12.36 -19.34
C ASP A 325 17.65 -13.64 -18.49
N PHE A 326 16.53 -13.77 -17.77
CA PHE A 326 16.20 -14.99 -17.05
C PHE A 326 16.13 -16.21 -17.97
N LEU A 327 15.39 -16.14 -19.07
CA LEU A 327 15.25 -17.25 -20.01
C LEU A 327 16.58 -17.66 -20.65
N THR A 328 17.41 -16.67 -21.03
CA THR A 328 18.75 -16.91 -21.60
C THR A 328 19.69 -17.55 -20.57
N SER A 329 19.55 -17.18 -19.29
CA SER A 329 20.35 -17.79 -18.22
C SER A 329 20.03 -19.27 -17.98
N VAL A 330 18.82 -19.71 -18.29
CA VAL A 330 18.40 -21.12 -18.19
C VAL A 330 18.65 -21.87 -19.50
N LYS A 331 18.47 -21.22 -20.64
CA LYS A 331 18.65 -21.77 -21.98
C LYS A 331 19.47 -20.79 -22.83
N PRO A 332 20.80 -20.95 -22.90
CA PRO A 332 21.69 -20.02 -23.62
C PRO A 332 21.34 -19.83 -25.10
N GLU A 333 20.69 -20.82 -25.73
CA GLU A 333 20.21 -20.78 -27.10
C GLU A 333 18.89 -20.02 -27.30
N TYR A 334 18.32 -19.47 -26.23
CA TYR A 334 17.06 -18.75 -26.27
C TYR A 334 17.16 -17.45 -27.11
N VAL A 335 16.22 -17.26 -28.02
CA VAL A 335 16.09 -16.03 -28.81
C VAL A 335 15.13 -15.09 -28.10
N GLN A 336 15.58 -13.86 -27.86
CA GLN A 336 14.79 -12.81 -27.20
C GLN A 336 13.45 -12.59 -27.90
N ASP A 337 12.40 -12.44 -27.09
CA ASP A 337 11.04 -12.25 -27.57
C ASP A 337 10.46 -10.88 -27.23
N THR A 338 9.23 -10.64 -27.71
CA THR A 338 8.37 -9.53 -27.28
C THR A 338 7.97 -9.67 -25.80
N PRO A 339 7.56 -8.58 -25.12
CA PRO A 339 7.28 -8.60 -23.68
C PRO A 339 6.32 -9.72 -23.25
N THR A 340 5.18 -9.83 -23.92
CA THR A 340 4.15 -10.85 -23.64
C THR A 340 4.63 -12.28 -23.87
N LYS A 341 5.38 -12.51 -24.95
CA LYS A 341 5.95 -13.83 -25.25
C LYS A 341 7.00 -14.23 -24.22
N ALA A 342 7.87 -13.29 -23.83
CA ALA A 342 8.90 -13.51 -22.83
C ALA A 342 8.26 -13.80 -21.45
N LEU A 343 7.23 -13.05 -21.04
CA LEU A 343 6.48 -13.31 -19.81
C LEU A 343 5.83 -14.70 -19.82
N TYR A 344 5.11 -15.05 -20.90
CA TYR A 344 4.47 -16.35 -21.04
C TYR A 344 5.48 -17.50 -20.95
N LYS A 345 6.61 -17.41 -21.66
CA LYS A 345 7.67 -18.43 -21.61
C LYS A 345 8.32 -18.51 -20.23
N THR A 346 8.52 -17.38 -19.56
CA THR A 346 9.00 -17.33 -18.17
C THR A 346 8.05 -18.08 -17.26
N ARG A 347 6.74 -17.83 -17.39
CA ARG A 347 5.71 -18.57 -16.65
C ARG A 347 5.75 -20.07 -16.95
N SER A 348 5.79 -20.47 -18.22
CA SER A 348 5.89 -21.90 -18.57
C SER A 348 7.09 -22.58 -17.93
N LEU A 349 8.26 -21.91 -17.92
CA LEU A 349 9.47 -22.42 -17.30
C LEU A 349 9.32 -22.56 -15.77
N VAL A 350 8.83 -21.51 -15.11
CA VAL A 350 8.64 -21.47 -13.65
C VAL A 350 7.61 -22.52 -13.18
N PHE A 351 6.53 -22.72 -13.94
CA PHE A 351 5.43 -23.61 -13.54
C PHE A 351 5.67 -25.09 -13.89
N HIS A 352 6.38 -25.38 -14.99
CA HIS A 352 6.47 -26.74 -15.52
C HIS A 352 7.88 -27.31 -15.54
N SER A 353 8.92 -26.51 -15.28
CA SER A 353 10.31 -26.92 -15.49
C SER A 353 11.23 -26.47 -14.35
N LEU A 354 10.73 -26.52 -13.12
CA LEU A 354 11.48 -26.24 -11.89
C LEU A 354 12.82 -27.00 -11.81
N ARG A 355 12.84 -28.26 -12.26
CA ARG A 355 14.05 -29.11 -12.26
C ARG A 355 15.14 -28.64 -13.22
N ALA A 356 14.80 -27.78 -14.19
CA ALA A 356 15.72 -27.26 -15.18
C ALA A 356 16.35 -25.93 -14.77
N LEU A 357 15.97 -25.36 -13.61
CA LEU A 357 16.48 -24.08 -13.15
C LEU A 357 17.94 -24.22 -12.65
N PRO A 358 18.84 -23.31 -13.03
CA PRO A 358 20.22 -23.30 -12.55
C PRO A 358 20.28 -22.91 -11.06
N VAL A 359 21.37 -23.23 -10.36
CA VAL A 359 21.50 -22.99 -8.90
C VAL A 359 21.34 -21.51 -8.52
N ASN A 360 21.67 -20.58 -9.42
CA ASN A 360 21.64 -19.13 -9.21
C ASN A 360 20.43 -18.43 -9.86
N TYR A 361 19.37 -19.17 -10.19
CA TYR A 361 18.19 -18.62 -10.86
C TYR A 361 17.50 -17.49 -10.08
N GLU A 362 17.63 -17.50 -8.74
CA GLU A 362 16.92 -16.60 -7.83
C GLU A 362 17.21 -15.13 -8.10
N THR A 363 18.45 -14.76 -8.42
CA THR A 363 18.80 -13.35 -8.69
C THR A 363 18.08 -12.83 -9.94
N ASN A 364 18.05 -13.64 -11.01
CA ASN A 364 17.39 -13.26 -12.25
C ASN A 364 15.87 -13.25 -12.09
N LEU A 365 15.31 -14.23 -11.37
CA LEU A 365 13.88 -14.27 -11.10
C LEU A 365 13.42 -13.13 -10.18
N LYS A 366 14.25 -12.73 -9.21
CA LYS A 366 14.00 -11.54 -8.38
C LYS A 366 13.84 -10.28 -9.23
N ASN A 367 14.70 -10.10 -10.23
CA ASN A 367 14.59 -8.97 -11.16
C ASN A 367 13.30 -9.05 -11.98
N VAL A 368 12.92 -10.24 -12.47
CA VAL A 368 11.62 -10.45 -13.13
C VAL A 368 10.47 -10.08 -12.20
N ASN A 369 10.48 -10.54 -10.96
CA ASN A 369 9.43 -10.26 -9.98
C ASN A 369 9.30 -8.77 -9.70
N LEU A 370 10.42 -8.05 -9.56
CA LEU A 370 10.42 -6.60 -9.36
C LEU A 370 9.74 -5.87 -10.53
N GLN A 371 10.10 -6.21 -11.78
CA GLN A 371 9.50 -5.55 -12.94
C GLN A 371 8.04 -5.96 -13.14
N LEU A 372 7.71 -7.23 -12.91
CA LEU A 372 6.34 -7.73 -13.01
C LEU A 372 5.44 -7.04 -11.99
N GLU A 373 5.90 -6.87 -10.75
CA GLU A 373 5.16 -6.19 -9.71
C GLU A 373 4.89 -4.71 -10.05
N ARG A 374 5.91 -3.98 -10.52
CA ARG A 374 5.76 -2.59 -10.97
C ARG A 374 4.75 -2.46 -12.11
N LEU A 375 4.83 -3.36 -13.09
CA LEU A 375 3.89 -3.43 -14.20
C LEU A 375 2.46 -3.72 -13.71
N LEU A 376 2.32 -4.67 -12.78
CA LEU A 376 1.03 -5.10 -12.24
C LEU A 376 0.33 -4.01 -11.44
N ILE A 377 1.05 -3.24 -10.62
CA ILE A 377 0.48 -2.10 -9.90
C ILE A 377 -0.14 -1.12 -10.90
N LYS A 378 0.59 -0.80 -11.98
CA LYS A 378 0.08 0.08 -13.05
C LYS A 378 -1.10 -0.54 -13.78
N ALA A 379 -1.05 -1.84 -14.09
CA ALA A 379 -2.16 -2.55 -14.72
C ALA A 379 -3.43 -2.53 -13.86
N ILE A 380 -3.31 -2.77 -12.55
CA ILE A 380 -4.43 -2.75 -11.60
C ILE A 380 -5.06 -1.34 -11.50
N GLN A 381 -4.25 -0.29 -11.59
CA GLN A 381 -4.71 1.09 -11.56
C GLN A 381 -5.44 1.49 -12.85
N ASP A 382 -4.91 1.10 -14.01
CA ASP A 382 -5.40 1.55 -15.31
C ASP A 382 -6.43 0.62 -15.97
N PHE A 383 -6.66 -0.57 -15.41
CA PHE A 383 -7.52 -1.58 -16.03
C PHE A 383 -8.93 -1.04 -16.28
N SER A 384 -9.42 -1.12 -17.52
CA SER A 384 -10.76 -0.65 -17.88
C SER A 384 -11.44 -1.61 -18.83
N ILE A 385 -12.72 -1.92 -18.55
CA ILE A 385 -13.61 -2.64 -19.45
C ILE A 385 -14.50 -1.57 -20.10
N THR A 386 -14.06 -1.03 -21.24
CA THR A 386 -14.82 -0.07 -22.05
C THR A 386 -15.23 -0.68 -23.36
#